data_AF-A0A929IZY6-F1
#
_entry.id   AF-A0A929IZY6-F1
#
_cell.length_a   1.000
_cell.length_b   1.000
_cell.length_c   1.000
_cell.angle_alpha   90.00
_cell.angle_beta   90.00
_cell.angle_gamma   90.00
#
_symmetry.space_group_name_H-M   'P 1'
#
loop_
_entity.id
_entity.type
_entity.pdbx_description
1 polymer ?
#
loop_
_entity_poly.entity_id
_entity_poly.type
_entity_poly.pdbx_seq_one_letter_code
_entity_poly.pdbx_strand_id
1 'polypeptide(L)'
;MNRNANYWNNKWRQSPITYTGRALRGSSERIVCDVKCFVTPNDTILDEIIVDYHLKKSTHNDTAHAIQKFVVNFLDYVGDDDASDCPEFWLFPFETLQSGVGDCEDGAILIASLMLKAGIPAHRVKVAAGYVQASSTAPQGGHAYCVYLSDRNYGNQDWVVLDWCYYEDSRTAPEDKPLARRGGYRGCYKDIWFTFNNEFSWNQTSLEIDARRISRSQANTTDRETGAIKQNNPIVAVMDKIKAKVSG
;
A
#
# COMPACT_ATOMS: atom_id res chain seq x y z
N MET A 1 -28.91 -0.27 -1.94
CA MET A 1 -28.71 -0.96 -0.63
C MET A 1 -27.22 -1.24 -0.51
N ASN A 2 -26.56 -0.61 0.45
CA ASN A 2 -25.14 -0.84 0.72
C ASN A 2 -24.92 -2.31 1.11
N ARG A 3 -23.93 -2.94 0.47
CA ARG A 3 -23.57 -4.34 0.75
C ARG A 3 -22.64 -4.35 1.96
N ASN A 4 -22.78 -5.37 2.82
CA ASN A 4 -22.00 -5.49 4.05
C ASN A 4 -20.63 -6.15 3.81
N ALA A 5 -19.82 -6.22 4.87
CA ALA A 5 -18.51 -6.88 4.87
C ALA A 5 -18.57 -8.31 4.32
N ASN A 6 -19.57 -9.10 4.73
CA ASN A 6 -19.71 -10.48 4.29
C ASN A 6 -19.85 -10.59 2.76
N TYR A 7 -20.63 -9.71 2.14
CA TYR A 7 -20.73 -9.68 0.67
C TYR A 7 -19.39 -9.33 0.03
N TRP A 8 -18.72 -8.25 0.47
CA TRP A 8 -17.49 -7.77 -0.20
C TRP A 8 -16.29 -8.69 0.01
N ASN A 9 -16.16 -9.31 1.17
CA ASN A 9 -15.08 -10.24 1.49
C ASN A 9 -15.21 -11.57 0.72
N ASN A 10 -16.43 -11.96 0.33
CA ASN A 10 -16.71 -13.21 -0.39
C ASN A 10 -17.11 -13.01 -1.85
N LYS A 11 -17.15 -11.77 -2.34
CA LYS A 11 -17.47 -11.46 -3.75
C LYS A 11 -16.44 -12.05 -4.72
N TRP A 12 -15.18 -12.13 -4.27
CA TRP A 12 -14.09 -12.77 -4.99
C TRP A 12 -13.53 -13.92 -4.17
N ARG A 13 -12.94 -14.90 -4.85
CA ARG A 13 -12.30 -16.04 -4.19
C ARG A 13 -11.10 -15.54 -3.37
N GLN A 14 -11.13 -15.81 -2.08
CA GLN A 14 -9.97 -15.60 -1.22
C GLN A 14 -8.89 -16.62 -1.57
N SER A 15 -7.64 -16.18 -1.61
CA SER A 15 -6.48 -17.02 -1.91
C SER A 15 -5.28 -16.51 -1.12
N PRO A 16 -4.52 -17.38 -0.44
CA PRO A 16 -3.23 -16.97 0.09
C PRO A 16 -2.35 -16.50 -1.07
N ILE A 17 -1.68 -15.37 -0.89
CA ILE A 17 -0.79 -14.77 -1.87
C ILE A 17 0.50 -14.46 -1.16
N THR A 18 1.59 -15.07 -1.62
CA THR A 18 2.92 -14.82 -1.09
C THR A 18 3.78 -14.18 -2.16
N TYR A 19 4.52 -13.14 -1.82
CA TYR A 19 5.37 -12.42 -2.77
C TYR A 19 6.80 -12.34 -2.25
N THR A 20 7.75 -12.29 -3.18
CA THR A 20 9.19 -12.18 -2.89
C THR A 20 9.65 -10.72 -2.76
N GLY A 21 8.76 -9.78 -2.44
CA GLY A 21 9.06 -8.34 -2.38
C GLY A 21 9.89 -7.92 -1.16
N ARG A 22 10.74 -8.77 -0.60
CA ARG A 22 11.54 -8.42 0.59
C ARG A 22 12.85 -9.17 0.60
N ALA A 23 13.87 -8.56 1.21
CA ALA A 23 15.14 -9.21 1.54
C ALA A 23 15.49 -9.01 3.02
N LEU A 24 16.33 -9.90 3.57
CA LEU A 24 16.92 -9.67 4.89
C LEU A 24 17.94 -8.54 4.82
N ARG A 25 18.03 -7.72 5.87
CA ARG A 25 19.01 -6.64 5.93
C ARG A 25 20.43 -7.19 5.74
N GLY A 26 21.16 -6.64 4.77
CA GLY A 26 22.53 -7.06 4.44
C GLY A 26 22.61 -8.35 3.62
N SER A 27 21.49 -8.84 3.08
CA SER A 27 21.42 -9.98 2.16
C SER A 27 20.66 -9.60 0.90
N SER A 28 21.03 -10.19 -0.24
CA SER A 28 20.25 -10.16 -1.47
C SER A 28 19.25 -11.34 -1.56
N GLU A 29 19.21 -12.20 -0.55
CA GLU A 29 18.27 -13.31 -0.48
C GLU A 29 16.84 -12.82 -0.26
N ARG A 30 15.98 -13.12 -1.24
CA ARG A 30 14.57 -12.73 -1.20
C ARG A 30 13.78 -13.65 -0.27
N ILE A 31 12.92 -13.06 0.55
CA ILE A 31 12.04 -13.77 1.47
C ILE A 31 10.65 -13.83 0.86
N VAL A 32 10.04 -15.02 0.93
CA VAL A 32 8.64 -15.22 0.59
C VAL A 32 7.78 -14.80 1.78
N CYS A 33 7.00 -13.73 1.61
CA CYS A 33 6.12 -13.19 2.65
C CYS A 33 4.65 -13.25 2.19
N ASP A 34 3.72 -13.49 3.10
CA ASP A 34 2.31 -13.23 2.84
C ASP A 34 2.12 -11.71 2.62
N VAL A 35 1.52 -11.32 1.50
CA VAL A 35 1.35 -9.90 1.13
C VAL A 35 0.55 -9.11 2.18
N LYS A 36 -0.31 -9.79 2.95
CA LYS A 36 -1.09 -9.15 4.01
C LYS A 36 -0.21 -8.60 5.13
N CYS A 37 0.99 -9.15 5.33
CA CYS A 37 1.91 -8.71 6.38
C CYS A 37 2.38 -7.27 6.19
N PHE A 38 2.37 -6.74 4.97
CA PHE A 38 2.79 -5.37 4.69
C PHE A 38 1.76 -4.32 5.10
N VAL A 39 0.48 -4.70 5.23
CA VAL A 39 -0.57 -3.78 5.68
C VAL A 39 -0.64 -3.80 7.20
N THR A 40 0.05 -2.87 7.85
CA THR A 40 0.25 -2.84 9.31
C THR A 40 -0.51 -1.67 9.98
N PRO A 41 -1.86 -1.72 10.06
CA PRO A 41 -2.66 -0.62 10.61
C PRO A 41 -2.45 -0.40 12.12
N ASN A 42 -1.78 -1.32 12.81
CA ASN A 42 -1.53 -1.23 14.25
C ASN A 42 -0.21 -0.54 14.60
N ASP A 43 0.56 -0.09 13.61
CA ASP A 43 1.77 0.68 13.85
C ASP A 43 1.43 2.01 14.53
N THR A 44 2.07 2.28 15.68
CA THR A 44 1.74 3.45 16.52
C THR A 44 2.03 4.77 15.82
N ILE A 45 3.02 4.80 14.93
CA ILE A 45 3.34 5.99 14.13
C ILE A 45 2.16 6.43 13.27
N LEU A 46 1.30 5.51 12.81
CA LEU A 46 0.14 5.86 12.00
C LEU A 46 -0.91 6.65 12.80
N ASP A 47 -1.05 6.38 14.11
CA ASP A 47 -1.93 7.18 14.98
C ASP A 47 -1.47 8.63 15.02
N GLU A 48 -0.16 8.84 15.21
CA GLU A 48 0.42 10.17 15.30
C GLU A 48 0.22 10.94 13.99
N ILE A 49 0.44 10.28 12.84
CA ILE A 49 0.19 10.88 11.53
C ILE A 49 -1.27 11.25 11.35
N ILE A 50 -2.21 10.38 11.74
CA ILE A 50 -3.64 10.66 11.61
C ILE A 50 -4.06 11.85 12.49
N VAL A 51 -3.51 11.96 13.69
CA VAL A 51 -3.80 13.05 14.63
C VAL A 51 -3.18 14.37 14.16
N ASP A 52 -1.87 14.39 13.90
CA ASP A 52 -1.10 15.59 13.57
C ASP A 52 -1.55 16.22 12.25
N TYR A 53 -1.89 15.40 11.26
CA TYR A 53 -2.36 15.87 9.94
C TYR A 53 -3.89 15.88 9.81
N HIS A 54 -4.60 15.61 10.91
CA HIS A 54 -6.07 15.58 10.96
C HIS A 54 -6.70 14.74 9.84
N LEU A 55 -6.12 13.56 9.55
CA LEU A 55 -6.49 12.78 8.37
C LEU A 55 -7.87 12.13 8.50
N LYS A 56 -8.29 11.80 9.73
CA LYS A 56 -9.63 11.28 10.00
C LYS A 56 -10.67 12.39 9.88
N LYS A 57 -11.65 12.21 8.99
CA LYS A 57 -12.74 13.16 8.72
C LYS A 57 -14.10 12.59 9.15
N SER A 58 -15.17 13.35 8.92
CA SER A 58 -16.55 12.97 9.24
C SER A 58 -17.05 11.77 8.44
N THR A 59 -16.59 11.60 7.21
CA THR A 59 -17.00 10.47 6.34
C THR A 59 -15.80 9.62 5.96
N HIS A 60 -16.05 8.37 5.56
CA HIS A 60 -15.00 7.51 5.03
C HIS A 60 -14.43 8.05 3.70
N ASN A 61 -15.26 8.65 2.84
CA ASN A 61 -14.79 9.24 1.58
C ASN A 61 -13.84 10.42 1.85
N ASP A 62 -14.23 11.35 2.73
CA ASP A 62 -13.38 12.50 3.09
C ASP A 62 -12.06 12.05 3.74
N THR A 63 -12.14 11.00 4.57
CA THR A 63 -10.95 10.39 5.21
C THR A 63 -10.03 9.77 4.16
N ALA A 64 -10.59 8.97 3.24
CA ALA A 64 -9.84 8.38 2.13
C ALA A 64 -9.17 9.45 1.26
N HIS A 65 -9.89 10.55 0.98
CA HIS A 65 -9.38 11.66 0.18
C HIS A 65 -8.25 12.40 0.86
N ALA A 66 -8.40 12.71 2.16
CA ALA A 66 -7.38 13.36 2.96
C ALA A 66 -6.10 12.52 3.03
N ILE A 67 -6.24 11.21 3.19
CA ILE A 67 -5.11 10.27 3.23
C ILE A 67 -4.41 10.19 1.87
N GLN A 68 -5.16 10.05 0.76
CA GLN A 68 -4.54 10.06 -0.59
C GLN A 68 -3.73 11.34 -0.81
N LYS A 69 -4.31 12.51 -0.50
CA LYS A 69 -3.63 13.80 -0.62
C LYS A 69 -2.38 13.88 0.25
N PHE A 70 -2.46 13.41 1.49
CA PHE A 70 -1.31 13.39 2.39
C PHE A 70 -0.17 12.57 1.78
N VAL A 71 -0.44 11.34 1.35
CA VAL A 71 0.60 10.45 0.80
C VAL A 71 1.21 11.02 -0.48
N VAL A 72 0.37 11.53 -1.41
CA VAL A 72 0.84 12.17 -2.65
C VAL A 72 1.75 13.37 -2.40
N ASN A 73 1.44 14.18 -1.39
CA ASN A 73 2.26 15.35 -1.05
C ASN A 73 3.51 14.98 -0.24
N PHE A 74 3.46 13.88 0.50
CA PHE A 74 4.52 13.48 1.41
C PHE A 74 5.60 12.62 0.75
N LEU A 75 5.24 11.72 -0.17
CA LEU A 75 6.20 10.78 -0.77
C LEU A 75 6.85 11.33 -2.02
N ASP A 76 8.16 11.14 -2.15
CA ASP A 76 8.82 11.24 -3.45
C ASP A 76 8.88 9.84 -4.08
N TYR A 77 8.51 9.76 -5.35
CA TYR A 77 8.63 8.51 -6.08
C TYR A 77 10.09 8.21 -6.40
N VAL A 78 10.58 7.08 -5.91
CA VAL A 78 11.91 6.54 -6.24
C VAL A 78 11.70 5.05 -6.51
N GLY A 79 11.99 4.62 -7.74
CA GLY A 79 11.88 3.21 -8.11
C GLY A 79 12.95 2.37 -7.41
N ASP A 80 12.67 1.09 -7.24
CA ASP A 80 13.55 0.17 -6.49
C ASP A 80 14.96 0.04 -7.07
N ASP A 81 15.11 0.11 -8.40
CA ASP A 81 16.42 0.10 -9.08
C ASP A 81 17.30 1.30 -8.69
N ASP A 82 16.69 2.42 -8.24
CA ASP A 82 17.37 3.64 -7.82
C ASP A 82 17.49 3.74 -6.28
N ALA A 83 16.62 3.07 -5.52
CA ALA A 83 16.53 3.16 -4.06
C ALA A 83 17.28 2.04 -3.31
N SER A 84 17.44 0.86 -3.91
CA SER A 84 18.05 -0.29 -3.26
C SER A 84 18.84 -1.17 -4.23
N ASP A 85 19.80 -1.95 -3.73
CA ASP A 85 20.48 -2.98 -4.54
C ASP A 85 19.56 -4.19 -4.87
N CYS A 86 18.24 -4.07 -4.65
CA CYS A 86 17.23 -5.10 -4.83
C CYS A 86 16.12 -4.63 -5.79
N PRO A 87 15.80 -5.40 -6.86
CA PRO A 87 14.81 -4.96 -7.86
C PRO A 87 13.35 -4.85 -7.38
N GLU A 88 12.98 -5.39 -6.21
CA GLU A 88 11.63 -5.33 -5.63
C GLU A 88 11.72 -5.44 -4.09
N PHE A 89 11.61 -4.31 -3.38
CA PHE A 89 11.72 -4.21 -1.91
C PHE A 89 10.56 -3.42 -1.30
N TRP A 90 9.46 -4.13 -1.03
CA TRP A 90 8.24 -3.60 -0.44
C TRP A 90 8.54 -3.11 0.99
N LEU A 91 8.33 -1.83 1.22
CA LEU A 91 8.47 -1.17 2.50
C LEU A 91 7.25 -1.40 3.38
N PHE A 92 7.49 -1.54 4.69
CA PHE A 92 6.42 -1.40 5.67
C PHE A 92 6.05 0.09 5.81
N PRO A 93 4.80 0.42 6.19
CA PRO A 93 4.34 1.79 6.38
C PRO A 93 5.28 2.67 7.21
N PHE A 94 5.85 2.16 8.30
CA PHE A 94 6.79 2.91 9.12
C PHE A 94 8.12 3.20 8.40
N GLU A 95 8.57 2.31 7.51
CA GLU A 95 9.78 2.50 6.71
C GLU A 95 9.54 3.56 5.64
N THR A 96 8.41 3.49 4.93
CA THR A 96 7.96 4.50 3.95
C THR A 96 7.84 5.88 4.59
N LEU A 97 7.28 5.97 5.80
CA LEU A 97 7.20 7.22 6.57
C LEU A 97 8.57 7.73 7.02
N GLN A 98 9.47 6.84 7.42
CA GLN A 98 10.81 7.19 7.87
C GLN A 98 11.72 7.66 6.72
N SER A 99 11.59 7.04 5.55
CA SER A 99 12.37 7.35 4.36
C SER A 99 11.82 8.58 3.63
N GLY A 100 10.50 8.76 3.61
CA GLY A 100 9.82 9.79 2.82
C GLY A 100 9.84 9.52 1.31
N VAL A 101 10.25 8.31 0.92
CA VAL A 101 10.35 7.83 -0.46
C VAL A 101 9.73 6.44 -0.56
N GLY A 102 9.31 6.08 -1.75
CA GLY A 102 8.87 4.72 -2.08
C GLY A 102 8.44 4.63 -3.53
N ASP A 103 8.05 3.44 -3.93
CA ASP A 103 7.56 3.16 -5.27
C ASP A 103 6.07 2.77 -5.27
N CYS A 104 5.57 2.12 -6.33
CA CYS A 104 4.14 1.97 -6.52
C CYS A 104 3.44 1.26 -5.35
N GLU A 105 3.98 0.16 -4.85
CA GLU A 105 3.42 -0.59 -3.74
C GLU A 105 3.54 0.16 -2.41
N ASP A 106 4.64 0.87 -2.17
CA ASP A 106 4.93 1.44 -0.87
C ASP A 106 3.89 2.48 -0.50
N GLY A 107 3.60 3.39 -1.42
CA GLY A 107 2.53 4.37 -1.22
C GLY A 107 1.14 3.73 -1.20
N ALA A 108 0.90 2.66 -1.97
CA ALA A 108 -0.38 1.95 -1.92
C ALA A 108 -0.61 1.26 -0.56
N ILE A 109 0.42 0.63 -0.02
CA ILE A 109 0.45 -0.03 1.30
C ILE A 109 0.29 1.02 2.41
N LEU A 110 0.97 2.17 2.31
CA LEU A 110 0.85 3.27 3.26
C LEU A 110 -0.58 3.85 3.25
N ILE A 111 -1.17 4.12 2.08
CA ILE A 111 -2.56 4.58 1.97
C ILE A 111 -3.50 3.57 2.64
N ALA A 112 -3.38 2.29 2.30
CA ALA A 112 -4.24 1.26 2.87
C ALA A 112 -4.12 1.19 4.40
N SER A 113 -2.91 1.22 4.93
CA SER A 113 -2.64 1.13 6.37
C SER A 113 -3.16 2.35 7.13
N LEU A 114 -2.97 3.57 6.60
CA LEU A 114 -3.55 4.79 7.15
C LEU A 114 -5.08 4.78 7.13
N MET A 115 -5.70 4.31 6.05
CA MET A 115 -7.16 4.24 5.94
C MET A 115 -7.77 3.30 6.99
N LEU A 116 -7.19 2.12 7.13
CA LEU A 116 -7.59 1.14 8.14
C LEU A 116 -7.40 1.70 9.56
N LYS A 117 -6.25 2.31 9.83
CA LYS A 117 -5.98 2.94 11.13
C LYS A 117 -6.92 4.10 11.45
N ALA A 118 -7.31 4.90 10.45
CA ALA A 118 -8.28 5.97 10.61
C ALA A 118 -9.71 5.47 10.89
N GLY A 119 -9.95 4.16 10.76
CA GLY A 119 -11.20 3.49 11.09
C GLY A 119 -12.07 3.17 9.87
N ILE A 120 -11.54 3.25 8.65
CA ILE A 120 -12.27 2.78 7.46
C ILE A 120 -12.36 1.24 7.52
N PRO A 121 -13.55 0.65 7.39
CA PRO A 121 -13.72 -0.81 7.44
C PRO A 121 -12.87 -1.55 6.41
N ALA A 122 -12.21 -2.63 6.81
CA ALA A 122 -11.25 -3.36 5.97
C ALA A 122 -11.80 -3.84 4.63
N HIS A 123 -13.06 -4.27 4.58
CA HIS A 123 -13.73 -4.68 3.34
C HIS A 123 -13.86 -3.57 2.28
N ARG A 124 -13.60 -2.30 2.65
CA ARG A 124 -13.61 -1.15 1.75
C ARG A 124 -12.23 -0.77 1.21
N VAL A 125 -11.16 -1.37 1.72
CA VAL A 125 -9.78 -0.97 1.41
C VAL A 125 -9.03 -2.18 0.91
N LYS A 126 -8.35 -2.06 -0.23
CA LYS A 126 -7.44 -3.08 -0.74
C LYS A 126 -6.26 -2.43 -1.44
N VAL A 127 -5.10 -3.06 -1.37
CA VAL A 127 -4.02 -2.86 -2.35
C VAL A 127 -4.29 -3.80 -3.52
N ALA A 128 -4.07 -3.32 -4.74
CA ALA A 128 -4.20 -4.07 -5.98
C ALA A 128 -2.86 -4.08 -6.71
N ALA A 129 -2.44 -5.26 -7.18
CA ALA A 129 -1.33 -5.43 -8.11
C ALA A 129 -1.90 -5.87 -9.46
N GLY A 130 -1.47 -5.23 -10.54
CA GLY A 130 -1.97 -5.52 -11.87
C GLY A 130 -1.25 -4.73 -12.95
N TYR A 131 -1.84 -4.73 -14.14
CA TYR A 131 -1.30 -3.99 -15.28
C TYR A 131 -1.88 -2.58 -15.40
N VAL A 132 -1.06 -1.65 -15.84
CA VAL A 132 -1.47 -0.34 -16.35
C VAL A 132 -0.99 -0.13 -17.79
N GLN A 133 -1.72 0.71 -18.53
CA GLN A 133 -1.41 1.03 -19.92
C GLN A 133 -1.73 2.50 -20.22
N ALA A 134 -0.74 3.27 -20.67
CA ALA A 134 -0.89 4.71 -20.92
C ALA A 134 -1.75 5.04 -22.15
N SER A 135 -1.79 4.14 -23.12
CA SER A 135 -2.65 4.24 -24.29
C SER A 135 -2.92 2.84 -24.85
N SER A 136 -3.88 2.69 -25.75
CA SER A 136 -4.21 1.39 -26.37
C SER A 136 -3.02 0.72 -27.08
N THR A 137 -2.01 1.51 -27.48
CA THR A 137 -0.83 1.04 -28.21
C THR A 137 0.44 0.98 -27.35
N ALA A 138 0.41 1.48 -26.11
CA ALA A 138 1.57 1.43 -25.21
C ALA A 138 1.75 0.01 -24.63
N PRO A 139 2.98 -0.43 -24.32
CA PRO A 139 3.17 -1.66 -23.55
C PRO A 139 2.48 -1.56 -22.19
N GLN A 140 2.06 -2.71 -21.65
CA GLN A 140 1.58 -2.78 -20.27
C GLN A 140 2.77 -2.78 -19.31
N GLY A 141 2.65 -2.05 -18.21
CA GLY A 141 3.58 -2.08 -17.08
C GLY A 141 2.91 -2.70 -15.85
N GLY A 142 3.68 -3.40 -15.03
CA GLY A 142 3.24 -3.78 -13.69
C GLY A 142 3.06 -2.54 -12.81
N HIS A 143 2.04 -2.55 -11.95
CA HIS A 143 1.76 -1.45 -11.04
C HIS A 143 1.00 -1.93 -9.80
N ALA A 144 1.30 -1.31 -8.66
CA ALA A 144 0.56 -1.47 -7.43
C ALA A 144 -0.13 -0.17 -7.04
N TYR A 145 -1.39 -0.26 -6.59
CA TYR A 145 -2.21 0.91 -6.26
C TYR A 145 -3.27 0.56 -5.21
N CYS A 146 -3.69 1.54 -4.42
CA CYS A 146 -4.80 1.34 -3.50
C CYS A 146 -6.12 1.42 -4.27
N VAL A 147 -7.07 0.55 -3.94
CA VAL A 147 -8.47 0.66 -4.34
C VAL A 147 -9.38 0.82 -3.13
N TYR A 148 -10.37 1.68 -3.28
CA TYR A 148 -11.29 2.04 -2.22
C TYR A 148 -12.75 1.87 -2.66
N LEU A 149 -13.56 1.25 -1.81
CA LEU A 149 -15.00 1.18 -2.01
C LEU A 149 -15.64 2.48 -1.53
N SER A 150 -15.85 3.40 -2.46
CA SER A 150 -16.43 4.72 -2.21
C SER A 150 -17.95 4.66 -2.12
N ASP A 151 -18.52 5.43 -1.19
CA ASP A 151 -19.96 5.69 -1.18
C ASP A 151 -20.29 6.66 -2.31
N ARG A 152 -21.26 6.28 -3.16
CA ARG A 152 -21.69 7.02 -4.35
C ARG A 152 -23.08 7.63 -4.15
N ASN A 153 -23.44 8.49 -5.09
CA ASN A 153 -24.80 9.02 -5.23
C ASN A 153 -25.83 7.87 -5.19
N TYR A 154 -26.97 8.16 -4.56
CA TYR A 154 -28.10 7.24 -4.41
C TYR A 154 -27.83 5.99 -3.55
N GLY A 155 -26.83 6.03 -2.65
CA GLY A 155 -26.60 4.95 -1.68
C GLY A 155 -26.09 3.66 -2.31
N ASN A 156 -25.29 3.79 -3.37
CA ASN A 156 -24.53 2.71 -3.99
C ASN A 156 -23.07 2.80 -3.56
N GLN A 157 -22.34 1.70 -3.74
CA GLN A 157 -20.91 1.65 -3.46
C GLN A 157 -20.17 1.10 -4.68
N ASP A 158 -19.10 1.77 -5.08
CA ASP A 158 -18.28 1.36 -6.22
C ASP A 158 -16.80 1.53 -5.90
N TRP A 159 -16.00 0.60 -6.43
CA TRP A 159 -14.54 0.63 -6.29
C TRP A 159 -13.95 1.75 -7.16
N VAL A 160 -13.05 2.52 -6.56
CA VAL A 160 -12.22 3.55 -7.20
C VAL A 160 -10.75 3.25 -6.96
N VAL A 161 -9.91 3.78 -7.83
CA VAL A 161 -8.48 3.77 -7.64
C VAL A 161 -8.07 5.01 -6.84
N LEU A 162 -7.20 4.81 -5.85
CA LEU A 162 -6.49 5.85 -5.11
C LEU A 162 -4.99 5.67 -5.39
N ASP A 163 -4.58 6.04 -6.61
CA ASP A 163 -3.17 5.99 -7.01
C ASP A 163 -2.44 7.20 -6.45
N TRP A 164 -1.17 6.99 -6.13
CA TRP A 164 -0.32 7.99 -5.49
C TRP A 164 0.78 8.50 -6.42
N CYS A 165 1.21 7.71 -7.41
CA CYS A 165 2.39 8.04 -8.21
C CYS A 165 2.15 8.09 -9.72
N TYR A 166 1.44 7.12 -10.30
CA TYR A 166 1.44 6.96 -11.76
C TYR A 166 0.29 7.70 -12.45
N TYR A 167 -0.96 7.40 -12.09
CA TYR A 167 -2.12 8.23 -12.46
C TYR A 167 -2.77 8.81 -11.21
N GLU A 168 -1.98 9.54 -10.43
CA GLU A 168 -2.50 10.25 -9.27
C GLU A 168 -3.66 11.17 -9.68
N ASP A 169 -4.74 11.08 -8.94
CA ASP A 169 -5.94 11.87 -9.15
C ASP A 169 -6.45 12.46 -7.83
N SER A 170 -5.51 12.78 -6.93
CA SER A 170 -5.73 13.25 -5.57
C SER A 170 -6.54 14.55 -5.48
N ARG A 171 -6.66 15.29 -6.59
CA ARG A 171 -7.53 16.47 -6.71
C ARG A 171 -9.03 16.13 -6.79
N THR A 172 -9.37 14.91 -7.20
CA THR A 172 -10.76 14.44 -7.37
C THR A 172 -11.22 13.67 -6.14
N ALA A 173 -12.40 14.00 -5.61
CA ALA A 173 -12.98 13.29 -4.46
C ALA A 173 -13.38 11.84 -4.83
N PRO A 174 -13.27 10.86 -3.91
CA PRO A 174 -13.54 9.45 -4.21
C PRO A 174 -14.90 9.17 -4.88
N GLU A 175 -15.95 9.87 -4.46
CA GLU A 175 -17.31 9.78 -5.01
C GLU A 175 -17.45 10.28 -6.46
N ASP A 176 -16.46 11.01 -6.96
CA ASP A 176 -16.42 11.56 -8.32
C ASP A 176 -15.37 10.85 -9.21
N LYS A 177 -14.50 10.02 -8.61
CA LYS A 177 -13.47 9.30 -9.37
C LYS A 177 -14.09 8.29 -10.35
N PRO A 178 -13.46 8.07 -11.52
CA PRO A 178 -13.82 6.99 -12.42
C PRO A 178 -13.84 5.62 -11.73
N LEU A 179 -14.73 4.74 -12.19
CA LEU A 179 -14.87 3.41 -11.58
C LEU A 179 -13.65 2.54 -11.91
N ALA A 180 -13.10 1.84 -10.91
CA ALA A 180 -12.01 0.88 -11.10
C ALA A 180 -12.38 -0.21 -12.12
N ARG A 181 -13.63 -0.71 -12.09
CA ARG A 181 -14.16 -1.69 -13.08
C ARG A 181 -14.22 -1.18 -14.53
N ARG A 182 -14.07 0.13 -14.75
CA ARG A 182 -13.97 0.76 -16.08
C ARG A 182 -12.52 1.16 -16.41
N GLY A 183 -11.57 0.62 -15.67
CA GLY A 183 -10.15 0.90 -15.80
C GLY A 183 -9.71 2.23 -15.20
N GLY A 184 -10.45 2.78 -14.24
CA GLY A 184 -10.06 3.99 -13.50
C GLY A 184 -9.79 5.20 -14.39
N TYR A 185 -8.76 5.98 -14.05
CA TYR A 185 -8.35 7.16 -14.83
C TYR A 185 -8.11 6.79 -16.29
N ARG A 186 -8.89 7.40 -17.20
CA ARG A 186 -8.83 7.19 -18.67
C ARG A 186 -8.86 5.73 -19.15
N GLY A 187 -9.31 4.79 -18.31
CA GLY A 187 -9.28 3.37 -18.64
C GLY A 187 -7.87 2.76 -18.63
N CYS A 188 -6.91 3.38 -17.93
CA CYS A 188 -5.50 2.97 -17.91
C CYS A 188 -5.23 1.72 -17.05
N TYR A 189 -6.07 1.42 -16.06
CA TYR A 189 -5.93 0.23 -15.20
C TYR A 189 -6.54 -1.00 -15.88
N LYS A 190 -5.76 -2.07 -16.01
CA LYS A 190 -6.10 -3.28 -16.77
C LYS A 190 -6.30 -4.46 -15.82
N ASP A 191 -5.83 -5.63 -16.23
CA ASP A 191 -6.03 -6.87 -15.49
C ASP A 191 -5.37 -6.80 -14.12
N ILE A 192 -6.11 -7.22 -13.10
CA ILE A 192 -5.65 -7.30 -11.72
C ILE A 192 -5.14 -8.71 -11.50
N TRP A 193 -3.89 -8.83 -11.10
CA TRP A 193 -3.28 -10.11 -10.73
C TRP A 193 -3.81 -10.55 -9.38
N PHE A 194 -3.79 -9.64 -8.39
CA PHE A 194 -4.33 -9.92 -7.07
C PHE A 194 -4.66 -8.64 -6.30
N THR A 195 -5.41 -8.79 -5.21
CA THR A 195 -5.67 -7.73 -4.24
C THR A 195 -5.52 -8.25 -2.82
N PHE A 196 -5.22 -7.37 -1.87
CA PHE A 196 -5.09 -7.76 -0.46
C PHE A 196 -5.38 -6.59 0.48
N ASN A 197 -5.69 -6.90 1.73
CA ASN A 197 -5.68 -5.98 2.86
C ASN A 197 -5.07 -6.69 4.08
N ASN A 198 -5.21 -6.14 5.28
CA ASN A 198 -4.66 -6.74 6.50
C ASN A 198 -5.36 -8.07 6.91
N GLU A 199 -6.55 -8.36 6.40
CA GLU A 199 -7.35 -9.54 6.79
C GLU A 199 -7.28 -10.66 5.75
N PHE A 200 -7.49 -10.30 4.48
CA PHE A 200 -7.69 -11.23 3.37
C PHE A 200 -6.90 -10.82 2.14
N SER A 201 -6.66 -11.80 1.29
CA SER A 201 -6.08 -11.64 -0.04
C SER A 201 -6.94 -12.40 -1.03
N TRP A 202 -7.06 -11.86 -2.24
CA TRP A 202 -7.95 -12.33 -3.29
C TRP A 202 -7.21 -12.39 -4.62
N ASN A 203 -7.55 -13.38 -5.42
CA ASN A 203 -7.01 -13.54 -6.76
C ASN A 203 -8.13 -13.82 -7.76
N GLN A 204 -8.01 -13.29 -8.97
CA GLN A 204 -8.95 -13.54 -10.06
C GLN A 204 -8.68 -14.87 -10.77
N THR A 205 -7.45 -15.40 -10.69
CA THR A 205 -7.03 -16.73 -11.17
C THR A 205 -6.25 -17.48 -10.07
N SER A 206 -6.04 -18.79 -10.17
CA SER A 206 -5.16 -19.48 -9.20
C SER A 206 -3.71 -19.15 -9.53
N LEU A 207 -3.12 -18.14 -8.88
CA LEU A 207 -1.68 -17.89 -8.96
C LEU A 207 -0.98 -18.81 -7.97
N GLU A 208 -0.42 -19.92 -8.46
CA GLU A 208 0.63 -20.63 -7.74
C GLU A 208 1.94 -19.88 -8.04
N ILE A 209 2.47 -19.19 -7.03
CA ILE A 209 3.82 -18.65 -7.07
C ILE A 209 4.76 -19.79 -6.67
N ASP A 210 5.71 -20.11 -7.54
CA ASP A 210 6.61 -21.25 -7.41
C ASP A 210 7.51 -21.09 -6.15
N ALA A 211 7.13 -21.75 -5.05
CA ALA A 211 7.86 -21.77 -3.78
C ALA A 211 9.13 -22.65 -3.81
N ARG A 212 9.78 -22.79 -4.97
CA ARG A 212 10.94 -23.68 -5.13
C ARG A 212 12.26 -23.02 -4.75
N ARG A 213 12.57 -23.04 -3.44
CA ARG A 213 13.80 -23.58 -2.83
C ARG A 213 13.92 -23.16 -1.37
N ILE A 214 13.38 -23.97 -0.47
CA ILE A 214 13.88 -24.04 0.90
C ILE A 214 15.22 -24.79 0.82
N SER A 215 16.33 -24.07 0.67
CA SER A 215 17.66 -24.69 0.78
C SER A 215 17.98 -24.92 2.25
N ARG A 216 17.96 -26.20 2.62
CA ARG A 216 18.70 -26.72 3.77
C ARG A 216 20.19 -26.45 3.56
N SER A 217 20.81 -25.64 4.42
CA SER A 217 22.17 -25.92 4.92
C SER A 217 22.49 -25.10 6.16
N GLN A 218 23.15 -25.76 7.10
CA GLN A 218 23.49 -25.33 8.46
C GLN A 218 24.67 -24.35 8.53
N ALA A 219 24.60 -23.49 9.56
CA ALA A 219 25.63 -23.09 10.55
C ALA A 219 26.95 -22.42 10.08
N ASN A 220 27.26 -21.19 10.55
CA ASN A 220 27.94 -20.90 11.83
C ASN A 220 28.45 -19.42 11.96
N THR A 221 28.21 -18.85 13.15
CA THR A 221 29.01 -17.89 13.96
C THR A 221 29.50 -16.53 13.41
N THR A 222 29.18 -15.42 14.07
CA THR A 222 29.94 -14.82 15.21
C THR A 222 29.31 -13.50 15.69
N ASP A 223 29.24 -13.33 17.01
CA ASP A 223 28.81 -12.13 17.72
C ASP A 223 29.80 -10.97 17.56
N ARG A 224 29.29 -9.73 17.42
CA ARG A 224 30.01 -8.50 17.79
C ARG A 224 29.09 -7.45 18.42
N GLU A 225 29.41 -7.19 19.68
CA GLU A 225 29.34 -5.97 20.51
C GLU A 225 28.26 -4.91 20.23
N THR A 226 27.43 -4.72 21.25
CA THR A 226 26.46 -3.65 21.45
C THR A 226 27.14 -2.34 21.85
N GLY A 227 27.14 -1.37 20.93
CA GLY A 227 27.36 0.03 21.25
C GLY A 227 26.13 0.65 21.91
N ALA A 228 26.33 1.48 22.93
CA ALA A 228 25.26 2.18 23.65
C ALA A 228 24.44 3.08 22.71
N ILE A 229 23.16 2.75 22.53
CA ILE A 229 22.21 3.56 21.78
C ILE A 229 21.82 4.75 22.65
N LYS A 230 22.18 5.97 22.25
CA LYS A 230 21.60 7.19 22.80
C LYS A 230 20.10 7.16 22.53
N GLN A 231 19.28 7.20 23.58
CA GLN A 231 17.83 7.31 23.48
C GLN A 231 17.45 8.71 22.98
N ASN A 232 17.54 8.91 21.66
CA ASN A 232 16.65 9.86 20.99
C ASN A 232 15.38 9.08 20.66
N ASN A 233 14.21 9.59 21.05
CA ASN A 233 12.94 8.95 20.73
C ASN A 233 12.82 8.84 19.19
N PRO A 234 12.90 7.63 18.59
CA PRO A 234 12.99 7.47 17.14
C PRO A 234 11.78 8.04 16.40
N ILE A 235 10.62 8.02 17.06
CA ILE A 235 9.36 8.54 16.55
C ILE A 235 9.45 10.07 16.35
N VAL A 236 10.00 10.80 17.32
CA VAL A 236 10.12 12.26 17.25
C VAL A 236 10.96 12.67 16.03
N ALA A 237 12.07 11.97 15.78
CA ALA A 237 12.94 12.24 14.64
C ALA A 237 12.25 11.98 13.28
N VAL A 238 11.38 10.96 13.20
CA VAL A 238 10.59 10.72 11.98
C VAL A 238 9.54 11.82 11.83
N MET A 239 8.80 12.15 12.89
CA MET A 239 7.77 13.19 12.85
C MET A 239 8.33 14.57 12.47
N ASP A 240 9.52 14.93 12.94
CA ASP A 240 10.18 16.18 12.56
C ASP A 240 10.52 16.25 11.07
N LYS A 241 10.98 15.13 10.47
CA LYS A 241 11.22 15.04 9.02
C LYS A 241 9.93 15.21 8.22
N ILE A 242 8.85 14.56 8.66
CA ILE A 242 7.55 14.65 7.99
C ILE A 242 7.05 16.09 8.05
N LYS A 243 7.15 16.75 9.21
CA LYS A 243 6.76 18.16 9.38
C LYS A 243 7.55 19.09 8.45
N ALA A 244 8.86 18.88 8.33
CA ALA A 244 9.70 19.68 7.44
C ALA A 244 9.28 19.54 5.97
N LYS A 245 8.87 18.33 5.54
CA LYS A 245 8.49 18.05 4.15
C LYS A 245 7.09 18.55 3.81
N VAL A 246 6.13 18.44 4.73
CA VAL A 246 4.73 18.86 4.48
C VAL A 246 4.55 20.38 4.59
N SER A 247 5.47 21.10 5.24
CA SER A 247 5.39 22.57 5.42
C SER A 247 6.07 23.38 4.31
N GLY A 248 6.79 22.74 3.38
CA GLY A 248 7.48 23.36 2.25
C GLY A 248 6.67 23.27 0.97
#